data_AF-A0A4R5AS94-F1
#
_entry.id   AF-A0A4R5AS94-F1
#
_cell.length_a   1.000
_cell.length_b   1.000
_cell.length_c   1.000
_cell.angle_alpha   90.00
_cell.angle_beta   90.00
_cell.angle_gamma   90.00
#
_symmetry.space_group_name_H-M   'P 1'
#
loop_
_entity.id
_entity.type
_entity.pdbx_description
1 polymer ?
#
loop_
_entity_poly.entity_id
_entity_poly.type
_entity_poly.pdbx_seq_one_letter_code
_entity_poly.pdbx_strand_id
1 'polypeptide(L)'
;MHVGVVNGPNLNRLGRRRRDRYGRHTLADIVAALDALIVNPAGLTPYGKPLYDALSDTGLPVAVVHITQLYRYEGADAQDLFRGIATSYIAGFGWRGYSIALENLHVRRSEGPASA
;
A
#
# COMPACT_ATOMS: atom_id res chain seq x y z
N MET A 1 10.87 4.26 -11.97
CA MET A 1 10.24 3.89 -10.69
C MET A 1 8.80 3.54 -10.99
N HIS A 2 8.39 2.32 -10.71
CA HIS A 2 7.02 1.86 -10.94
C HIS A 2 6.32 1.69 -9.60
N VAL A 3 5.33 2.54 -9.35
CA VAL A 3 4.52 2.49 -8.12
C VAL A 3 3.20 1.82 -8.44
N GLY A 4 2.91 0.74 -7.73
CA GLY A 4 1.69 -0.02 -7.89
C GLY A 4 0.51 0.61 -7.15
N VAL A 5 -0.67 0.42 -7.72
CA VAL A 5 -1.96 0.78 -7.11
C VAL A 5 -2.64 -0.49 -6.58
N VAL A 6 -3.34 -0.34 -5.47
CA VAL A 6 -3.62 -1.38 -4.46
C VAL A 6 -4.73 -2.36 -4.87
N ASN A 7 -4.59 -3.61 -4.46
CA ASN A 7 -5.49 -4.72 -4.82
C ASN A 7 -6.09 -5.42 -3.58
N GLY A 8 -7.25 -6.06 -3.75
CA GLY A 8 -7.97 -6.78 -2.69
C GLY A 8 -7.43 -8.20 -2.38
N PRO A 9 -8.15 -9.02 -1.60
CA PRO A 9 -7.64 -10.29 -1.09
C PRO A 9 -7.50 -11.38 -2.14
N ASN A 10 -6.68 -12.39 -1.84
CA ASN A 10 -6.49 -13.64 -2.60
C ASN A 10 -5.67 -13.50 -3.91
N LEU A 11 -4.99 -12.38 -4.16
CA LEU A 11 -4.15 -12.25 -5.36
C LEU A 11 -2.95 -13.19 -5.38
N ASN A 12 -2.54 -13.76 -4.24
CA ASN A 12 -1.56 -14.85 -4.19
C ASN A 12 -1.94 -16.08 -5.04
N ARG A 13 -3.21 -16.19 -5.49
CA ARG A 13 -3.72 -17.22 -6.41
C ARG A 13 -3.68 -16.82 -7.89
N LEU A 14 -3.33 -15.58 -8.22
CA LEU A 14 -3.27 -15.06 -9.59
C LEU A 14 -2.31 -15.90 -10.45
N GLY A 15 -2.70 -16.19 -11.69
CA GLY A 15 -1.93 -17.03 -12.61
C GLY A 15 -1.82 -18.51 -12.21
N ARG A 16 -2.29 -18.89 -11.00
CA ARG A 16 -2.28 -20.26 -10.47
C ARG A 16 -3.65 -20.92 -10.50
N ARG A 17 -4.75 -20.15 -10.40
CA ARG A 17 -6.14 -20.62 -10.55
C ARG A 17 -6.86 -19.86 -11.67
N ARG A 18 -7.82 -20.52 -12.34
CA ARG A 18 -8.72 -19.90 -13.36
C ARG A 18 -7.94 -19.08 -14.41
N ARG A 19 -6.92 -19.70 -15.01
CA ARG A 19 -6.01 -19.06 -15.98
C ARG A 19 -6.73 -18.53 -17.22
N ASP A 20 -7.80 -19.21 -17.61
CA ASP A 20 -8.76 -18.81 -18.64
C ASP A 20 -9.38 -17.43 -18.37
N ARG A 21 -9.47 -17.02 -17.09
CA ARG A 21 -10.13 -15.78 -16.67
C ARG A 21 -9.16 -14.67 -16.28
N TYR A 22 -8.04 -15.00 -15.65
CA TYR A 22 -7.14 -14.00 -15.03
C TYR A 22 -5.76 -13.90 -15.70
N GLY A 23 -5.52 -14.68 -16.77
CA GLY A 23 -4.23 -14.72 -17.44
C GLY A 23 -3.20 -15.61 -16.74
N ARG A 24 -1.94 -15.52 -17.21
CA ARG A 24 -0.83 -16.38 -16.77
C ARG A 24 0.13 -15.71 -15.80
N HIS A 25 0.19 -14.38 -15.76
CA HIS A 25 1.02 -13.65 -14.82
C HIS A 25 0.57 -13.94 -13.38
N THR A 26 1.55 -14.16 -12.51
CA THR A 26 1.35 -14.39 -11.09
C THR A 26 1.51 -13.09 -10.30
N LEU A 27 1.11 -13.10 -9.03
CA LEU A 27 1.40 -11.98 -8.13
C LEU A 27 2.90 -11.72 -8.04
N ALA A 28 3.74 -12.77 -8.03
CA ALA A 28 5.19 -12.62 -8.00
C ALA A 28 5.71 -11.89 -9.25
N ASP A 29 5.18 -12.19 -10.43
CA ASP A 29 5.56 -11.50 -11.68
C ASP A 29 5.20 -10.01 -11.64
N ILE A 30 4.03 -9.68 -11.08
CA ILE A 30 3.57 -8.29 -10.93
C ILE A 30 4.43 -7.56 -9.90
N VAL A 31 4.64 -8.16 -8.73
CA VAL A 31 5.45 -7.60 -7.64
C VAL A 31 6.88 -7.33 -8.11
N ALA A 32 7.48 -8.25 -8.87
CA ALA A 32 8.82 -8.07 -9.43
C ALA A 32 8.94 -6.88 -10.39
N ALA A 33 7.84 -6.41 -10.97
CA ALA A 33 7.82 -5.24 -11.86
C ALA A 33 7.57 -3.91 -11.12
N LEU A 34 7.28 -3.96 -9.81
CA LEU A 34 6.93 -2.80 -8.97
C LEU A 34 8.03 -2.53 -7.94
N ASP A 35 8.21 -1.25 -7.62
CA ASP A 35 9.20 -0.81 -6.62
C ASP A 35 8.56 -0.53 -5.25
N ALA A 36 7.30 -0.07 -5.21
CA ALA A 36 6.58 0.32 -3.99
C ALA A 36 5.07 0.47 -4.24
N LEU A 37 4.30 0.66 -3.17
CA LEU A 37 2.85 0.85 -3.19
C LEU A 37 2.44 2.13 -2.45
N ILE A 38 1.37 2.78 -2.91
CA ILE A 38 0.69 3.87 -2.19
C ILE A 38 -0.77 3.49 -1.99
N VAL A 39 -1.25 3.53 -0.75
CA VAL A 39 -2.64 3.25 -0.39
C VAL A 39 -3.28 4.44 0.32
N ASN A 40 -4.50 4.79 -0.06
CA ASN A 40 -5.43 5.54 0.80
C ASN A 40 -6.59 4.61 1.13
N PRO A 41 -6.65 4.04 2.35
CA PRO A 41 -7.69 3.06 2.68
C PRO A 41 -9.09 3.67 2.83
N ALA A 42 -9.20 4.99 3.07
CA ALA A 42 -10.46 5.69 3.26
C ALA A 42 -11.40 4.96 4.26
N GLY A 43 -12.66 4.70 3.90
CA GLY A 43 -13.60 3.98 4.76
C GLY A 43 -13.19 2.54 5.13
N LEU A 44 -12.17 1.99 4.47
CA LEU A 44 -11.61 0.69 4.83
C LEU A 44 -10.58 0.77 5.96
N THR A 45 -10.16 1.95 6.40
CA THR A 45 -9.12 2.13 7.43
C THR A 45 -9.27 1.23 8.66
N PRO A 46 -10.46 1.10 9.29
CA PRO A 46 -10.63 0.19 10.43
C PRO A 46 -11.04 -1.24 10.03
N TYR A 47 -11.58 -1.47 8.83
CA TYR A 47 -12.24 -2.73 8.46
C TYR A 47 -11.58 -3.51 7.31
N GLY A 48 -10.59 -2.91 6.67
CA GLY A 48 -9.99 -3.33 5.41
C GLY A 48 -9.02 -4.49 5.53
N LYS A 49 -9.27 -5.45 6.41
CA LYS A 49 -8.39 -6.62 6.60
C LYS A 49 -8.03 -7.34 5.30
N PRO A 50 -8.96 -7.56 4.36
CA PRO A 50 -8.61 -8.19 3.09
C PRO A 50 -7.65 -7.36 2.22
N LEU A 51 -7.70 -6.03 2.34
CA LEU A 51 -6.78 -5.10 1.66
C LEU A 51 -5.42 -5.05 2.37
N TYR A 52 -5.44 -5.03 3.71
CA TYR A 52 -4.25 -5.12 4.54
C TYR A 52 -3.43 -6.37 4.23
N ASP A 53 -4.09 -7.54 4.15
CA ASP A 53 -3.43 -8.81 3.84
C ASP A 53 -2.82 -8.76 2.43
N ALA A 54 -3.56 -8.23 1.45
CA ALA A 54 -3.08 -8.13 0.08
C ALA A 54 -1.87 -7.21 -0.08
N LEU A 55 -1.83 -6.08 0.63
CA LEU A 55 -0.66 -5.21 0.69
C LEU A 55 0.54 -5.93 1.32
N SER A 56 0.30 -6.60 2.45
CA SER A 56 1.33 -7.33 3.20
C SER A 56 1.94 -8.47 2.38
N ASP A 57 1.13 -9.21 1.63
CA ASP A 57 1.54 -10.33 0.78
C ASP A 57 2.55 -9.92 -0.31
N THR A 58 2.64 -8.63 -0.66
CA THR A 58 3.60 -8.16 -1.68
C THR A 58 5.04 -8.07 -1.18
N GLY A 59 5.24 -7.87 0.13
CA GLY A 59 6.56 -7.56 0.69
C GLY A 59 7.17 -6.24 0.21
N LEU A 60 6.44 -5.42 -0.55
CA LEU A 60 6.92 -4.14 -1.07
C LEU A 60 6.74 -3.03 -0.02
N PRO A 61 7.56 -1.96 -0.06
CA PRO A 61 7.31 -0.76 0.72
C PRO A 61 5.92 -0.18 0.45
N VAL A 62 5.19 0.18 1.51
CA VAL A 62 3.82 0.72 1.42
C VAL A 62 3.77 2.10 2.06
N ALA A 63 3.40 3.12 1.29
CA ALA A 63 3.02 4.41 1.85
C ALA A 63 1.50 4.47 2.08
N VAL A 64 1.09 4.75 3.32
CA VAL A 64 -0.31 4.99 3.68
C VAL A 64 -0.56 6.50 3.66
N VAL A 65 -1.57 6.92 2.91
CA VAL A 65 -1.95 8.31 2.72
C VAL A 65 -3.41 8.52 3.15
N HIS A 66 -3.61 9.43 4.10
CA HIS A 66 -4.91 9.98 4.46
C HIS A 66 -4.98 11.44 4.00
N ILE A 67 -5.97 11.75 3.17
CA ILE A 67 -6.18 13.11 2.65
C ILE A 67 -6.44 14.08 3.82
N THR A 68 -7.25 13.66 4.78
CA THR A 68 -7.59 14.44 5.98
C THR A 68 -6.71 14.01 7.16
N GLN A 69 -6.69 14.83 8.21
CA GLN A 69 -6.06 14.45 9.47
C GLN A 69 -6.98 13.46 10.19
N LEU A 70 -6.74 12.15 10.02
CA LEU A 70 -7.62 11.07 10.49
C LEU A 70 -8.09 11.28 11.95
N TYR A 71 -7.15 11.43 12.87
CA TYR A 71 -7.44 11.57 14.31
C TYR A 71 -8.18 12.86 14.70
N ARG A 72 -8.21 13.87 13.81
CA ARG A 72 -9.03 15.08 14.03
C ARG A 72 -10.52 14.81 13.82
N TYR A 73 -10.86 13.92 12.89
CA TYR A 73 -12.24 13.67 12.48
C TYR A 73 -12.81 12.39 13.09
N GLU A 74 -11.99 11.34 13.24
CA GLU A 74 -12.40 10.04 13.75
C GLU A 74 -12.15 9.86 15.27
N GLY A 75 -11.47 10.83 15.90
CA GLY A 75 -11.11 10.77 17.32
C GLY A 75 -9.72 10.19 17.60
N ALA A 76 -9.23 10.39 18.82
CA ALA A 76 -7.87 9.98 19.22
C ALA A 76 -7.70 8.46 19.34
N ASP A 77 -8.79 7.73 19.49
CA ASP A 77 -8.89 6.28 19.61
C ASP A 77 -9.18 5.57 18.28
N ALA A 78 -9.23 6.34 17.17
CA ALA A 78 -9.45 5.80 15.84
C ALA A 78 -8.47 4.67 15.50
N GLN A 79 -9.03 3.54 15.09
CA GLN A 79 -8.25 2.36 14.69
C GLN A 79 -7.85 2.48 13.23
N ASP A 80 -6.54 2.43 12.97
CA ASP A 80 -5.99 2.35 11.61
C ASP A 80 -5.24 1.03 11.44
N LEU A 81 -5.87 0.10 10.72
CA LEU A 81 -5.32 -1.22 10.46
C LEU A 81 -4.04 -1.17 9.63
N PHE A 82 -3.89 -0.16 8.77
CA PHE A 82 -2.80 -0.04 7.80
C PHE A 82 -1.56 0.64 8.38
N ARG A 83 -1.71 1.33 9.53
CA ARG A 83 -0.60 2.00 10.21
C ARG A 83 0.60 1.08 10.46
N GLY A 84 0.35 -0.20 10.79
CA GLY A 84 1.40 -1.17 11.11
C GLY A 84 2.24 -1.64 9.91
N ILE A 85 1.75 -1.48 8.68
CA ILE A 85 2.47 -1.88 7.45
C ILE A 85 3.07 -0.69 6.70
N ALA A 86 2.82 0.54 7.18
CA ALA A 86 3.25 1.75 6.52
C ALA A 86 4.77 1.95 6.64
N THR A 87 5.48 1.91 5.52
CA THR A 87 6.84 2.45 5.40
C THR A 87 6.85 3.97 5.57
N SER A 88 5.77 4.62 5.13
CA SER A 88 5.54 6.06 5.25
C SER A 88 4.07 6.28 5.55
N TYR A 89 3.75 7.06 6.59
CA TYR A 89 2.38 7.35 7.00
C TYR A 89 2.13 8.85 6.93
N ILE A 90 1.25 9.28 6.05
CA ILE A 90 1.03 10.70 5.73
C ILE A 90 -0.45 11.01 5.92
N ALA A 91 -0.78 11.96 6.79
CA ALA A 91 -2.16 12.36 7.06
C ALA A 91 -2.32 13.88 7.07
N GLY A 92 -3.42 14.38 6.52
CA GLY A 92 -3.79 15.81 6.62
C GLY A 92 -3.18 16.75 5.58
N PHE A 93 -2.48 16.22 4.57
CA PHE A 93 -1.85 17.02 3.51
C PHE A 93 -2.70 17.15 2.24
N GLY A 94 -3.98 16.75 2.29
CA GLY A 94 -4.84 16.72 1.12
C GLY A 94 -4.29 15.77 0.05
N TRP A 95 -4.49 16.11 -1.22
CA TRP A 95 -3.94 15.35 -2.35
C TRP A 95 -2.40 15.41 -2.42
N ARG A 96 -1.75 16.41 -1.82
CA ARG A 96 -0.27 16.52 -1.85
C ARG A 96 0.40 15.41 -1.04
N GLY A 97 -0.33 14.74 -0.15
CA GLY A 97 0.17 13.55 0.55
C GLY A 97 0.63 12.44 -0.41
N TYR A 98 0.01 12.31 -1.59
CA TYR A 98 0.46 11.36 -2.60
C TYR A 98 1.80 11.76 -3.23
N SER A 99 2.03 13.05 -3.49
CA SER A 99 3.32 13.55 -4.00
C SER A 99 4.43 13.33 -2.97
N ILE A 100 4.16 13.60 -1.69
CA ILE A 100 5.11 13.36 -0.58
C ILE A 100 5.42 11.86 -0.48
N ALA A 101 4.41 11.00 -0.61
CA ALA A 101 4.59 9.55 -0.61
C ALA A 101 5.50 9.10 -1.77
N LEU A 102 5.24 9.58 -2.98
CA LEU A 102 6.04 9.26 -4.17
C LEU A 102 7.50 9.70 -4.01
N GLU A 103 7.72 10.92 -3.55
CA GLU A 103 9.06 11.48 -3.34
C GLU A 103 9.83 10.66 -2.30
N ASN A 104 9.20 10.35 -1.15
CA ASN A 104 9.84 9.55 -0.11
C ASN A 104 10.19 8.13 -0.60
N LEU A 105 9.29 7.49 -1.32
CA LEU A 105 9.54 6.16 -1.90
C LEU A 105 10.66 6.21 -2.96
N HIS A 106 10.77 7.31 -3.71
CA HIS A 106 11.84 7.50 -4.68
C HIS A 106 13.21 7.61 -4.01
N VAL A 107 13.32 8.44 -2.97
CA VAL A 107 14.56 8.65 -2.20
C VAL A 107 15.00 7.35 -1.52
N ARG A 108 14.08 6.62 -0.88
CA ARG A 108 14.37 5.33 -0.24
C ARG A 108 14.95 4.30 -1.21
N ARG A 109 14.49 4.31 -2.46
CA ARG A 109 15.03 3.43 -3.50
C ARG A 109 16.48 3.79 -3.85
N SER A 110 16.82 5.08 -3.89
CA SER A 110 18.19 5.53 -4.18
C SER A 110 19.18 5.28 -3.05
N GLU A 111 18.72 5.27 -1.80
CA GLU A 111 19.58 5.08 -0.62
C GLU A 111 19.80 3.60 -0.25
N GLY A 112 19.05 2.67 -0.84
CA GLY A 112 19.06 1.25 -0.44
C GLY A 112 18.34 1.01 0.89
N PRO A 113 18.19 -0.25 1.35
CA PRO A 113 17.56 -0.52 2.64
C PRO A 113 18.36 0.15 3.76
N ALA A 114 17.69 0.92 4.62
CA ALA A 114 18.30 1.48 5.82
C ALA A 114 18.89 0.32 6.65
N SER A 115 20.20 0.33 6.85
CA SER A 115 20.87 -0.61 7.74
C SER A 115 20.31 -0.40 9.15
N ALA A 116 19.55 -1.40 9.63
CA ALA A 116 19.10 -1.49 11.01
C ALA A 116 20.25 -1.91 11.92
#